data_AF-A0A329QRT1-F1
#
_entry.id   AF-A0A329QRT1-F1
#
_cell.length_a   1.000
_cell.length_b   1.000
_cell.length_c   1.000
_cell.angle_alpha   90.00
_cell.angle_beta   90.00
_cell.angle_gamma   90.00
#
_symmetry.space_group_name_H-M   'P 1'
#
loop_
_entity.id
_entity.type
_entity.pdbx_description
1 polymer ?
#
loop_
_entity_poly.entity_id
_entity_poly.type
_entity_poly.pdbx_seq_one_letter_code
_entity_poly.pdbx_strand_id
1 'polypeptide(L)'
;MRKKVISIVLAIWVLMIVTSVVLLFLPRTIHLDGVGVKYRLGGEDNREPEQTVHINMDGKRYLTTSGDYIFRGTIDIEGESFPVPEDQKNLEIRFHEGHGLMEYFIFENGQTDIFLYGTLFVDRAFTRLTIAISEENSNGEQNSKSWSSEDGLMLSMPATNRSEAIQLSNELMETYLGGYTLK
;
A
#
# COMPACT_ATOMS: atom_id res chain seq x y z
N MET A 1 -24.29 43.07 26.25
CA MET A 1 -24.86 41.78 25.80
C MET A 1 -24.30 41.31 24.46
N ARG A 2 -24.32 42.13 23.39
CA ARG A 2 -23.75 41.77 22.07
C ARG A 2 -22.30 41.23 22.10
N LYS A 3 -21.39 41.87 22.86
CA LYS A 3 -20.00 41.40 23.03
C LYS A 3 -19.87 39.99 23.64
N LYS A 4 -20.76 39.63 24.58
CA LYS A 4 -20.79 38.30 25.20
C LYS A 4 -21.30 37.24 24.21
N VAL A 5 -22.32 37.58 23.42
CA VAL A 5 -22.85 36.69 22.37
C VAL A 5 -21.79 36.43 21.28
N ILE A 6 -21.10 37.48 20.82
CA ILE A 6 -20.00 37.35 19.85
C ILE A 6 -18.87 36.47 20.39
N SER A 7 -18.48 36.65 21.66
CA SER A 7 -17.44 35.83 22.30
C SER A 7 -17.83 34.35 22.39
N ILE A 8 -19.11 34.04 22.68
CA ILE A 8 -19.60 32.67 22.75
C ILE A 8 -19.61 32.03 21.35
N VAL A 9 -20.10 32.75 20.34
CA VAL A 9 -20.10 32.27 18.94
C VAL A 9 -18.67 31.97 18.47
N LEU A 10 -17.72 32.85 18.77
CA LEU A 10 -16.31 32.64 18.43
C LEU A 10 -15.73 31.40 19.14
N ALA A 11 -16.02 31.22 20.43
CA ALA A 11 -15.57 30.05 21.17
C ALA A 11 -16.11 28.73 20.59
N ILE A 12 -17.38 28.71 20.17
CA ILE A 12 -17.98 27.55 19.50
C ILE A 12 -17.29 27.26 18.17
N TRP A 13 -17.02 28.30 17.37
CA TRP A 13 -16.29 28.14 16.10
C TRP A 13 -14.88 27.58 16.30
N VAL A 14 -14.13 28.10 17.28
CA VAL A 14 -12.80 27.57 17.61
C VAL A 14 -12.90 26.11 18.05
N LEU A 15 -13.88 25.78 18.90
CA LEU A 15 -14.10 24.40 19.34
C LEU A 15 -14.39 23.47 18.14
N MET A 16 -15.27 23.87 17.21
CA MET A 16 -15.56 23.08 16.00
C MET A 16 -14.31 22.85 15.13
N ILE A 17 -13.47 23.88 14.96
CA ILE A 17 -12.22 23.75 14.20
C ILE A 17 -11.26 22.78 14.90
N VAL A 18 -11.05 22.94 16.21
CA VAL A 18 -10.17 22.05 16.99
C VAL A 18 -10.67 20.61 16.93
N THR A 19 -11.96 20.38 17.13
CA THR A 19 -12.55 19.03 17.02
C THR A 19 -12.35 18.46 15.63
N SER A 20 -12.62 19.23 14.57
CA SER A 20 -12.45 18.78 13.19
C SER A 20 -11.00 18.36 12.90
N VAL A 21 -10.02 19.17 13.33
CA VAL A 21 -8.60 18.85 13.18
C VAL A 21 -8.24 17.57 13.94
N VAL A 22 -8.69 17.41 15.19
CA VAL A 22 -8.43 16.18 15.96
C VAL A 22 -9.02 14.94 15.30
N LEU A 23 -10.22 15.06 14.70
CA LEU A 23 -10.86 13.94 13.98
C LEU A 23 -10.08 13.49 12.73
N LEU A 24 -9.24 14.34 12.14
CA LEU A 24 -8.39 13.97 11.01
C LEU A 24 -7.22 13.06 11.40
N PHE A 25 -6.72 13.17 12.64
CA PHE A 25 -5.59 12.37 13.15
C PHE A 25 -6.01 11.07 13.83
N LEU A 26 -7.30 10.84 14.04
CA LEU A 26 -7.79 9.57 14.57
C LEU A 26 -7.51 8.43 13.57
N PRO A 27 -7.07 7.26 14.07
CA PRO A 27 -6.83 6.12 13.22
C PRO A 27 -8.13 5.66 12.55
N ARG A 28 -8.04 5.36 11.25
CA ARG A 28 -9.16 4.80 10.49
C ARG A 28 -8.93 3.32 10.27
N THR A 29 -9.90 2.50 10.62
CA THR A 29 -9.89 1.08 10.30
C THR A 29 -9.96 0.90 8.79
N ILE A 30 -9.08 0.04 8.27
CA ILE A 30 -9.07 -0.42 6.89
C ILE A 30 -9.51 -1.88 6.92
N HIS A 31 -10.51 -2.20 6.12
CA HIS A 31 -10.92 -3.56 5.81
C HIS A 31 -11.14 -3.59 4.31
N LEU A 32 -10.19 -4.19 3.61
CA LEU A 32 -10.18 -4.30 2.17
C LEU A 32 -10.13 -5.78 1.84
N ASP A 33 -11.18 -6.27 1.19
CA ASP A 33 -11.37 -7.67 0.86
C ASP A 33 -11.87 -7.73 -0.58
N GLY A 34 -11.10 -8.36 -1.47
CA GLY A 34 -11.44 -8.31 -2.88
C GLY A 34 -10.56 -9.16 -3.78
N VAL A 35 -10.93 -9.13 -5.05
CA VAL A 35 -10.26 -9.88 -6.11
C VAL A 35 -9.37 -8.94 -6.93
N GLY A 36 -8.11 -9.34 -7.05
CA GLY A 36 -7.12 -8.71 -7.91
C GLY A 36 -6.60 -9.64 -8.97
N VAL A 37 -5.69 -9.09 -9.78
CA VAL A 37 -4.97 -9.83 -10.81
C VAL A 37 -3.48 -9.65 -10.58
N LYS A 38 -2.77 -10.77 -10.52
CA LYS A 38 -1.31 -10.85 -10.59
C LYS A 38 -0.90 -11.05 -12.04
N TYR A 39 0.03 -10.23 -12.52
CA TYR A 39 0.40 -10.16 -13.92
C TYR A 39 1.84 -9.71 -14.13
N ARG A 40 2.42 -10.09 -15.28
CA ARG A 40 3.73 -9.63 -15.74
C ARG A 40 3.59 -8.40 -16.63
N LEU A 41 4.44 -7.41 -16.42
CA LEU A 41 4.61 -6.30 -17.35
C LEU A 41 5.32 -6.73 -18.63
N GLY A 42 5.24 -5.91 -19.67
CA GLY A 42 5.91 -6.13 -20.95
C GLY A 42 4.99 -6.52 -22.09
N GLY A 43 5.61 -6.88 -23.22
CA GLY A 43 4.90 -7.21 -24.46
C GLY A 43 4.17 -8.57 -24.41
N GLU A 44 3.37 -8.84 -25.45
CA GLU A 44 2.58 -10.08 -25.55
C GLU A 44 3.42 -11.36 -25.49
N ASP A 45 4.70 -11.28 -25.84
CA ASP A 45 5.62 -12.41 -25.90
C ASP A 45 6.16 -12.85 -24.52
N ASN A 46 6.07 -11.99 -23.49
CA ASN A 46 6.49 -12.28 -22.11
C ASN A 46 5.30 -12.53 -21.17
N ARG A 47 4.15 -12.94 -21.72
CA ARG A 47 2.93 -13.23 -20.95
C ARG A 47 3.07 -14.51 -20.13
N GLU A 48 3.53 -14.37 -18.89
CA GLU A 48 3.10 -15.32 -17.86
C GLU A 48 1.56 -15.28 -17.76
N PRO A 49 0.90 -16.43 -17.51
CA PRO A 49 -0.55 -16.46 -17.33
C PRO A 49 -0.96 -15.50 -16.22
N GLU A 50 -1.96 -14.67 -16.47
CA GLU A 50 -2.56 -13.86 -15.42
C GLU A 50 -3.19 -14.77 -14.37
N GLN A 51 -3.01 -14.41 -13.10
CA GLN A 51 -3.56 -15.16 -11.98
C GLN A 51 -4.53 -14.27 -11.22
N THR A 52 -5.78 -14.69 -11.17
CA THR A 52 -6.76 -14.11 -10.26
C THR A 52 -6.38 -14.49 -8.83
N VAL A 53 -6.26 -13.49 -7.96
CA VAL A 53 -5.86 -13.66 -6.56
C VAL A 53 -6.82 -12.91 -5.65
N HIS A 54 -7.20 -13.54 -4.54
CA HIS A 54 -7.93 -12.86 -3.48
C HIS A 54 -6.94 -12.17 -2.53
N ILE A 55 -7.22 -10.92 -2.18
CA ILE A 55 -6.38 -10.12 -1.29
C ILE A 55 -7.23 -9.61 -0.15
N ASN A 56 -6.73 -9.81 1.06
CA ASN A 56 -7.29 -9.27 2.27
C ASN A 56 -6.27 -8.34 2.94
N MET A 57 -6.68 -7.12 3.25
CA MET A 57 -5.89 -6.15 3.99
C MET A 57 -6.72 -5.61 5.15
N ASP A 58 -6.26 -5.92 6.36
CA ASP A 58 -6.95 -5.62 7.59
C ASP A 58 -6.04 -4.84 8.54
N GLY A 59 -6.47 -3.66 8.98
CA GLY A 59 -5.63 -2.85 9.86
C GLY A 59 -6.15 -1.47 10.15
N LYS A 60 -5.22 -0.58 10.48
CA LYS A 60 -5.49 0.83 10.76
C LYS A 60 -4.53 1.73 10.01
N ARG A 61 -5.05 2.82 9.48
CA ARG A 61 -4.29 3.90 8.87
C ARG A 61 -4.19 5.09 9.83
N TYR A 62 -2.99 5.60 10.00
CA TYR A 62 -2.65 6.76 10.82
C TYR A 62 -2.12 7.88 9.93
N LEU A 63 -2.63 9.11 10.12
CA LEU A 63 -2.11 10.29 9.43
C LEU A 63 -0.86 10.80 10.15
N THR A 64 0.22 11.05 9.42
CA THR A 64 1.44 11.66 9.95
C THR A 64 1.33 13.19 9.94
N THR A 65 2.23 13.87 10.65
CA THR A 65 2.31 15.33 10.62
C THR A 65 2.78 15.88 9.28
N SER A 66 3.43 15.06 8.42
CA SER A 66 3.80 15.43 7.04
C SER A 66 2.64 15.35 6.06
N GLY A 67 1.51 14.74 6.45
CA GLY A 67 0.37 14.48 5.56
C GLY A 67 0.40 13.10 4.92
N ASP A 68 1.43 12.31 5.19
CA ASP A 68 1.55 10.91 4.76
C ASP A 68 0.74 9.96 5.66
N TYR A 69 0.77 8.67 5.33
CA TYR A 69 0.06 7.63 6.07
C TYR A 69 1.01 6.56 6.60
N ILE A 70 0.65 6.00 7.75
CA ILE A 70 1.21 4.74 8.26
C ILE A 70 0.09 3.72 8.29
N PHE A 71 0.29 2.56 7.70
CA PHE A 71 -0.59 1.41 7.86
C PHE A 71 0.01 0.47 8.90
N ARG A 72 -0.85 -0.04 9.79
CA ARG A 72 -0.51 -1.13 10.72
C ARG A 72 -1.58 -2.21 10.64
N GLY A 73 -1.19 -3.43 10.30
CA GLY A 73 -2.13 -4.51 10.07
C GLY A 73 -1.54 -5.69 9.33
N THR A 74 -2.40 -6.54 8.76
CA THR A 74 -2.02 -7.69 7.97
C THR A 74 -2.43 -7.50 6.51
N ILE A 75 -1.68 -8.14 5.63
CA ILE A 75 -2.02 -8.26 4.21
C ILE A 75 -1.81 -9.73 3.86
N ASP A 76 -2.88 -10.39 3.45
CA ASP A 76 -2.88 -11.77 3.01
C ASP A 76 -3.24 -11.82 1.52
N ILE A 77 -2.45 -12.57 0.76
CA ILE A 77 -2.61 -12.74 -0.68
C ILE A 77 -2.76 -14.25 -0.94
N GLU A 78 -3.90 -14.65 -1.48
CA GLU A 78 -4.18 -16.05 -1.76
C GLU A 78 -3.17 -16.63 -2.76
N GLY A 79 -2.62 -17.80 -2.42
CA GLY A 79 -1.61 -18.47 -3.25
C GLY A 79 -0.18 -18.00 -3.03
N GLU A 80 0.05 -16.96 -2.20
CA GLU A 80 1.37 -16.54 -1.78
C GLU A 80 1.73 -17.13 -0.41
N SER A 81 2.91 -17.72 -0.29
CA SER A 81 3.46 -18.16 0.99
C SER A 81 4.53 -17.19 1.45
N PHE A 82 4.21 -16.37 2.45
CA PHE A 82 5.22 -15.55 3.11
C PHE A 82 6.01 -16.41 4.09
N PRO A 83 7.35 -16.46 4.01
CA PRO A 83 8.20 -17.19 4.95
C PRO A 83 8.34 -16.41 6.27
N VAL A 84 7.22 -15.94 6.81
CA VAL A 84 7.12 -15.09 8.00
C VAL A 84 6.28 -15.84 9.04
N PRO A 85 6.78 -16.00 10.28
CA PRO A 85 6.00 -16.59 11.36
C PRO A 85 4.65 -15.88 11.56
N GLU A 86 3.59 -16.64 11.88
CA GLU A 86 2.22 -16.09 12.00
C GLU A 86 2.12 -14.94 13.01
N ASP A 87 2.87 -14.99 14.11
CA ASP A 87 2.92 -13.96 15.15
C ASP A 87 3.68 -12.69 14.70
N GLN A 88 4.34 -12.74 13.54
CA GLN A 88 5.17 -11.67 12.97
C GLN A 88 4.64 -11.15 11.63
N LYS A 89 3.43 -11.56 11.21
CA LYS A 89 2.77 -11.08 9.98
C LYS A 89 2.22 -9.65 10.05
N ASN A 90 2.29 -9.00 11.22
CA ASN A 90 1.83 -7.62 11.36
C ASN A 90 2.85 -6.66 10.73
N LEU A 91 2.41 -5.93 9.72
CA LEU A 91 3.18 -4.97 8.96
C LEU A 91 3.02 -3.56 9.53
N GLU A 92 4.11 -2.79 9.54
CA GLU A 92 4.06 -1.34 9.60
C GLU A 92 4.59 -0.77 8.27
N ILE A 93 3.70 -0.23 7.45
CA ILE A 93 4.08 0.38 6.17
C ILE A 93 3.98 1.89 6.32
N ARG A 94 5.12 2.58 6.17
CA ARG A 94 5.17 4.04 6.07
C ARG A 94 5.07 4.44 4.61
N PHE A 95 4.00 5.14 4.28
CA PHE A 95 3.80 5.68 2.94
C PHE A 95 4.53 7.00 2.79
N HIS A 96 5.05 7.25 1.60
CA HIS A 96 5.49 8.54 1.12
C HIS A 96 4.90 8.71 -0.27
N GLU A 97 4.20 9.82 -0.52
CA GLU A 97 3.57 10.07 -1.84
C GLU A 97 2.72 8.90 -2.36
N GLY A 98 1.99 8.23 -1.46
CA GLY A 98 1.04 7.15 -1.82
C GLY A 98 1.65 5.75 -1.96
N HIS A 99 2.95 5.56 -1.71
CA HIS A 99 3.60 4.25 -1.77
C HIS A 99 4.51 3.96 -0.57
N GLY A 100 4.72 2.68 -0.26
CA GLY A 100 5.59 2.25 0.84
C GLY A 100 6.07 0.81 0.69
N LEU A 101 7.16 0.46 1.37
CA LEU A 101 7.72 -0.90 1.32
C LEU A 101 6.87 -1.87 2.14
N MET A 102 6.53 -3.00 1.52
CA MET A 102 5.93 -4.15 2.19
C MET A 102 7.03 -5.11 2.61
N GLU A 103 7.61 -4.81 3.78
CA GLU A 103 8.69 -5.58 4.39
C GLU A 103 8.28 -6.12 5.76
N TYR A 104 8.64 -7.38 6.02
CA TYR A 104 8.39 -8.06 7.29
C TYR A 104 9.70 -8.22 8.04
N PHE A 105 9.72 -7.79 9.29
CA PHE A 105 10.85 -8.02 10.20
C PHE A 105 10.64 -9.35 10.90
N ILE A 106 11.56 -10.29 10.67
CA ILE A 106 11.53 -11.63 11.26
C ILE A 106 12.57 -11.68 12.37
N PHE A 107 12.15 -12.02 13.57
CA PHE A 107 12.99 -12.18 14.75
C PHE A 107 12.99 -13.64 15.17
N GLU A 108 14.09 -14.35 14.89
CA GLU A 108 14.28 -15.75 15.27
C GLU A 108 15.66 -15.94 15.89
N ASN A 109 15.72 -16.64 17.04
CA ASN A 109 16.97 -17.02 17.71
C ASN A 109 17.95 -15.85 17.96
N GLY A 110 17.44 -14.62 18.15
CA GLY A 110 18.25 -13.43 18.36
C GLY A 110 18.85 -12.82 17.08
N GLN A 111 18.46 -13.32 15.90
CA GLN A 111 18.77 -12.75 14.60
C GLN A 111 17.54 -11.98 14.08
N THR A 112 17.81 -10.87 13.38
CA THR A 112 16.79 -10.11 12.65
C THR A 112 17.01 -10.34 11.17
N ASP A 113 15.98 -10.82 10.49
CA ASP A 113 15.92 -10.95 9.05
C ASP A 113 14.81 -10.04 8.48
N ILE A 114 14.90 -9.71 7.19
CA ILE A 114 13.93 -8.85 6.51
C ILE A 114 13.43 -9.57 5.27
N PHE A 115 12.13 -9.87 5.25
CA PHE A 115 11.47 -10.36 4.06
C PHE A 115 10.79 -9.20 3.33
N LEU A 116 11.39 -8.75 2.22
CA LEU A 116 10.78 -7.79 1.30
C LEU A 116 9.90 -8.52 0.27
N TYR A 117 8.60 -8.20 0.25
CA TYR A 117 7.68 -8.66 -0.79
C TYR A 117 7.64 -7.71 -1.98
N GLY A 118 7.59 -6.39 -1.73
CA GLY A 118 7.49 -5.41 -2.80
C GLY A 118 7.20 -3.99 -2.32
N THR A 119 6.88 -3.13 -3.27
CA THR A 119 6.39 -1.77 -2.99
C THR A 119 4.88 -1.74 -3.17
N LEU A 120 4.16 -1.36 -2.13
CA LEU A 120 2.71 -1.22 -2.12
C LEU A 120 2.33 0.23 -2.44
N PHE A 121 1.45 0.41 -3.41
CA PHE A 121 0.83 1.66 -3.84
C PHE A 121 -0.66 1.61 -3.48
N VAL A 122 -1.18 2.67 -2.89
CA VAL A 122 -2.60 2.73 -2.47
C VAL A 122 -3.20 4.08 -2.79
N ASP A 123 -4.52 4.09 -2.97
CA ASP A 123 -5.25 5.36 -2.97
C ASP A 123 -5.43 5.93 -1.55
N ARG A 124 -5.87 7.18 -1.47
CA ARG A 124 -6.10 7.86 -0.18
C ARG A 124 -7.17 7.19 0.69
N ALA A 125 -8.01 6.33 0.14
CA ALA A 125 -9.07 5.65 0.88
C ALA A 125 -8.67 4.23 1.30
N PHE A 126 -7.52 3.72 0.82
CA PHE A 126 -7.12 2.31 0.93
C PHE A 126 -8.19 1.38 0.37
N THR A 127 -8.84 1.80 -0.73
CA THR A 127 -9.86 1.02 -1.45
C THR A 127 -9.33 0.37 -2.71
N ARG A 128 -8.17 0.82 -3.18
CA ARG A 128 -7.48 0.33 -4.36
C ARG A 128 -6.01 0.22 -4.05
N LEU A 129 -5.37 -0.84 -4.54
CA LEU A 129 -3.95 -1.06 -4.37
C LEU A 129 -3.30 -1.66 -5.61
N THR A 130 -2.00 -1.45 -5.69
CA THR A 130 -1.08 -2.10 -6.61
C THR A 130 0.19 -2.46 -5.86
N ILE A 131 0.74 -3.63 -6.11
CA ILE A 131 2.02 -4.08 -5.56
C ILE A 131 2.98 -4.32 -6.72
N ALA A 132 4.12 -3.62 -6.68
CA ALA A 132 5.29 -3.92 -7.48
C ALA A 132 6.10 -4.99 -6.74
N ILE A 133 5.97 -6.25 -7.18
CA ILE A 133 6.54 -7.41 -6.49
C ILE A 133 8.03 -7.45 -6.76
N SER A 134 8.84 -7.51 -5.69
CA SER A 134 10.29 -7.54 -5.81
C SER A 134 10.77 -8.97 -6.05
N GLU A 135 11.49 -9.17 -7.15
CA GLU A 135 12.04 -10.46 -7.56
C GLU A 135 13.55 -10.47 -7.37
N GLU A 136 14.13 -11.65 -7.18
CA GLU A 136 15.59 -11.79 -7.13
C GLU A 136 16.20 -11.42 -8.47
N ASN A 137 17.24 -10.58 -8.45
CA ASN A 137 17.96 -10.26 -9.66
C ASN A 137 18.61 -11.51 -10.26
N SER A 138 18.38 -11.74 -11.55
CA SER A 138 18.94 -12.83 -12.37
C SER A 138 20.47 -12.89 -12.36
N ASN A 139 21.14 -11.83 -11.90
CA ASN A 139 22.60 -11.69 -11.84
C ASN A 139 23.25 -12.36 -10.62
N GLY A 140 22.49 -13.03 -9.75
CA GLY A 140 23.04 -13.88 -8.70
C GLY A 140 23.75 -13.12 -7.56
N GLU A 141 23.59 -11.80 -7.48
CA GLU A 141 23.94 -11.05 -6.28
C GLU A 141 22.98 -11.45 -5.17
N GLN A 142 23.46 -12.27 -4.24
CA GLN A 142 22.66 -12.67 -3.09
C GLN A 142 22.15 -11.42 -2.37
N ASN A 143 20.82 -11.36 -2.21
CA ASN A 143 20.06 -10.34 -1.47
C ASN A 143 19.71 -9.03 -2.21
N SER A 144 19.87 -8.91 -3.53
CA SER A 144 19.26 -7.79 -4.27
C SER A 144 17.93 -8.18 -4.92
N LYS A 145 16.83 -8.02 -4.17
CA LYS A 145 15.48 -8.05 -4.73
C LYS A 145 15.18 -6.70 -5.37
N SER A 146 14.69 -6.68 -6.61
CA SER A 146 14.33 -5.45 -7.31
C SER A 146 13.08 -5.63 -8.16
N TRP A 147 12.54 -4.51 -8.65
CA TRP A 147 11.42 -4.51 -9.57
C TRP A 147 11.75 -3.59 -10.76
N SER A 148 11.31 -4.00 -11.95
CA SER A 148 11.52 -3.30 -13.22
C SER A 148 10.19 -2.86 -13.81
N SER A 149 10.12 -1.63 -14.32
CA SER A 149 8.93 -1.13 -15.03
C SER A 149 8.71 -1.76 -16.40
N GLU A 150 9.70 -2.48 -16.94
CA GLU A 150 9.62 -3.07 -18.29
C GLU A 150 8.98 -4.46 -18.28
N ASP A 151 9.29 -5.27 -17.28
CA ASP A 151 8.96 -6.69 -17.19
C ASP A 151 8.69 -7.18 -15.75
N GLY A 152 8.57 -6.25 -14.79
CA GLY A 152 8.35 -6.59 -13.40
C GLY A 152 7.00 -7.24 -13.13
N LEU A 153 6.98 -8.10 -12.11
CA LEU A 153 5.76 -8.74 -11.63
C LEU A 153 4.93 -7.76 -10.80
N MET A 154 3.63 -7.77 -11.05
CA MET A 154 2.68 -6.82 -10.48
C MET A 154 1.46 -7.54 -9.93
N LEU A 155 0.78 -6.91 -9.00
CA LEU A 155 -0.52 -7.34 -8.50
C LEU A 155 -1.39 -6.12 -8.25
N SER A 156 -2.60 -6.07 -8.80
CA SER A 156 -3.49 -4.92 -8.63
C SER A 156 -4.90 -5.34 -8.24
N MET A 157 -5.53 -4.55 -7.37
CA MET A 157 -6.88 -4.78 -6.87
C MET A 157 -7.64 -3.46 -6.68
N PRO A 158 -8.92 -3.38 -7.08
CA PRO A 158 -9.67 -4.41 -7.79
C PRO A 158 -9.30 -4.48 -9.27
N ALA A 159 -9.25 -5.69 -9.82
CA ALA A 159 -9.08 -5.91 -11.27
C ALA A 159 -9.66 -7.28 -11.65
N THR A 160 -10.19 -7.40 -12.87
CA THR A 160 -10.69 -8.68 -13.40
C THR A 160 -9.81 -9.26 -14.51
N ASN A 161 -8.93 -8.45 -15.09
CA ASN A 161 -8.02 -8.83 -16.15
C ASN A 161 -6.75 -7.95 -16.12
N ARG A 162 -5.70 -8.38 -16.82
CA ARG A 162 -4.42 -7.66 -16.94
C ARG A 162 -4.56 -6.21 -17.42
N SER A 163 -5.48 -5.93 -18.35
CA SER A 163 -5.63 -4.57 -18.90
C SER A 163 -6.14 -3.60 -17.83
N GLU A 164 -7.16 -3.99 -17.06
CA GLU A 164 -7.65 -3.22 -15.92
C GLU A 164 -6.58 -3.07 -14.85
N ALA A 165 -5.83 -4.14 -14.57
CA ALA A 165 -4.78 -4.15 -13.57
C ALA A 165 -3.64 -3.16 -13.91
N ILE A 166 -3.24 -3.09 -15.18
CA ILE A 166 -2.22 -2.13 -15.69
C ILE A 166 -2.73 -0.71 -15.64
N GLN A 167 -3.99 -0.47 -16.02
CA GLN A 167 -4.57 0.86 -15.92
C GLN A 167 -4.57 1.34 -14.47
N LEU A 168 -4.99 0.50 -13.54
CA LEU A 168 -4.98 0.81 -12.12
C LEU A 168 -3.56 1.09 -11.60
N SER A 169 -2.58 0.29 -12.01
CA SER A 169 -1.18 0.52 -11.64
C SER A 169 -0.66 1.86 -12.15
N ASN A 170 -0.95 2.21 -13.41
CA ASN A 170 -0.55 3.51 -13.96
C ASN A 170 -1.19 4.69 -13.19
N GLU A 171 -2.45 4.55 -12.75
CA GLU A 171 -3.12 5.56 -11.93
C GLU A 171 -2.48 5.70 -10.54
N LEU A 172 -2.23 4.58 -9.85
CA LEU A 172 -1.68 4.60 -8.49
C LEU A 172 -0.19 4.95 -8.45
N MET A 173 0.55 4.67 -9.53
CA MET A 173 1.99 4.89 -9.63
C MET A 173 2.35 6.16 -10.41
N GLU A 174 1.39 7.01 -10.79
CA GLU A 174 1.62 8.17 -11.68
C GLU A 174 2.81 9.03 -11.24
N THR A 175 2.87 9.40 -9.95
CA THR A 175 3.97 10.21 -9.40
C THR A 175 5.29 9.44 -9.39
N TYR A 176 5.24 8.16 -9.03
CA TYR A 176 6.42 7.29 -8.97
C TYR A 176 7.06 7.04 -10.35
N LEU A 177 6.23 6.91 -11.39
CA LEU A 177 6.68 6.62 -12.75
C LEU A 177 7.21 7.85 -13.50
N GLY A 178 7.02 9.06 -12.98
CA GLY A 178 7.56 10.29 -13.60
C GLY A 178 7.11 10.49 -15.05
N GLY A 179 5.91 10.03 -15.40
CA GLY A 179 5.36 10.08 -16.77
C GLY A 179 5.60 8.84 -17.63
N TYR A 180 6.29 7.81 -17.12
CA TYR A 180 6.35 6.50 -17.78
C TYR A 180 4.98 5.79 -17.71
N THR A 181 4.64 5.02 -18.75
CA THR A 181 3.40 4.25 -18.81
C THR A 181 3.71 2.76 -18.94
N LEU A 182 3.25 1.99 -17.95
CA LEU A 182 3.34 0.53 -17.89
C LEU A 182 2.54 -0.13 -19.01
N LYS A 183 3.02 -1.28 -19.50
CA LYS A 183 2.43 -2.05 -20.62
C LYS A 183 2.29 -3.53 -20.32
#